data_AF-A0A932SY81-F1
#
_entry.id   AF-A0A932SY81-F1
#
_cell.length_a   1.000
_cell.length_b   1.000
_cell.length_c   1.000
_cell.angle_alpha   90.00
_cell.angle_beta   90.00
_cell.angle_gamma   90.00
#
_symmetry.space_group_name_H-M   'P 1'
#
loop_
_entity.id
_entity.type
_entity.pdbx_description
1 polymer ?
#
loop_
_entity_poly.entity_id
_entity_poly.type
_entity_poly.pdbx_seq_one_letter_code
_entity_poly.pdbx_strand_id
1 'polypeptide(L)'
;ELTNLKFPKGKSVERGDGDKPQKLYMGKVAVVGQLDIPAIAAGQQEELVVTVMFQACDDHQCLAPKKLRLKLPVKVAGPDESVKAINEALFAPPTAKKKKSE
;
A
#
# COMPACT_ATOMS: atom_id res chain seq x y z
N GLU A 1 -9.37 1.30 -12.74
CA GLU A 1 -9.74 2.02 -11.49
C GLU A 1 -8.99 1.43 -10.31
N LEU A 2 -8.62 2.21 -9.28
CA LEU A 2 -7.93 1.69 -8.09
C LEU A 2 -8.94 1.31 -7.01
N THR A 3 -8.99 0.03 -6.66
CA THR A 3 -9.93 -0.56 -5.71
C THR A 3 -9.21 -1.42 -4.68
N ASN A 4 -9.93 -1.93 -3.68
CA ASN A 4 -9.45 -2.91 -2.70
C ASN A 4 -8.15 -2.51 -1.98
N LEU A 5 -8.01 -1.22 -1.66
CA LEU A 5 -6.88 -0.71 -0.87
C LEU A 5 -6.87 -1.32 0.53
N LYS A 6 -5.75 -1.97 0.86
CA LYS A 6 -5.49 -2.55 2.18
C LYS A 6 -4.29 -1.85 2.80
N PHE A 7 -4.54 -1.24 3.94
CA PHE A 7 -3.52 -0.67 4.79
C PHE A 7 -3.04 -1.72 5.80
N PRO A 8 -1.76 -1.69 6.21
CA PRO A 8 -1.27 -2.58 7.25
C PRO A 8 -1.93 -2.25 8.59
N LYS A 9 -1.77 -3.13 9.58
CA LYS A 9 -2.25 -2.84 10.94
C LYS A 9 -1.39 -1.74 11.56
N GLY A 10 -1.98 -0.56 11.78
CA GLY A 10 -1.34 0.53 12.51
C GLY A 10 -1.27 0.25 14.00
N LYS A 11 -0.32 0.90 14.70
CA LYS A 11 -0.26 0.91 16.15
C LYS A 11 -1.11 2.07 16.67
N SER A 12 -2.00 1.80 17.62
CA SER A 12 -2.69 2.87 18.33
C SER A 12 -1.69 3.57 19.24
N VAL A 13 -1.61 4.89 19.12
CA VAL A 13 -0.80 5.74 19.98
C VAL A 13 -1.73 6.80 20.55
N GLU A 14 -1.75 6.91 21.88
CA GLU A 14 -2.38 8.01 22.59
C GLU A 14 -1.42 9.20 22.54
N ARG A 15 -1.90 10.35 22.07
CA ARG A 15 -1.11 11.58 22.05
C ARG A 15 -1.90 12.66 22.76
N GLY A 16 -1.47 12.99 23.98
CA GLY A 16 -2.08 14.05 24.78
C GLY A 16 -3.44 13.69 25.38
N ASP A 17 -3.78 14.36 26.48
CA ASP A 17 -5.05 14.20 27.17
C ASP A 17 -6.18 14.82 26.33
N GLY A 18 -7.08 13.97 25.81
CA GLY A 18 -8.31 14.41 25.11
C GLY A 18 -8.37 14.09 23.62
N ASP A 19 -7.27 13.67 23.00
CA ASP A 19 -7.27 13.26 21.59
C ASP A 19 -7.70 11.80 21.41
N LYS A 20 -8.44 11.53 20.32
CA LYS A 20 -8.81 10.16 19.96
C LYS A 20 -7.54 9.37 19.58
N PRO A 21 -7.42 8.09 19.99
CA PRO A 21 -6.27 7.25 19.64
C PRO A 21 -6.02 7.25 18.13
N GLN A 22 -4.83 7.68 17.73
CA GLN A 22 -4.44 7.71 16.31
C GLN A 22 -3.73 6.41 15.94
N LYS A 23 -4.07 5.84 14.78
CA LYS A 23 -3.34 4.70 14.22
C LYS A 23 -2.13 5.23 13.45
N LEU A 24 -0.95 5.02 14.01
CA LEU A 24 0.31 5.40 13.38
C LEU A 24 1.00 4.19 12.76
N TYR A 25 1.71 4.44 11.66
CA TYR A 25 2.59 3.47 11.03
C TYR A 25 4.04 3.87 11.30
N MET A 26 4.88 2.90 11.67
CA MET A 26 6.29 3.13 11.96
C MET A 26 7.16 2.30 11.01
N GLY A 27 8.27 2.88 10.56
CA GLY A 27 9.23 2.20 9.68
C GLY A 27 8.69 2.00 8.26
N LYS A 28 8.86 0.78 7.73
CA LYS A 28 8.42 0.45 6.36
C LYS A 28 6.94 0.07 6.34
N VAL A 29 6.18 0.71 5.45
CA VAL A 29 4.74 0.55 5.32
C VAL A 29 4.43 0.07 3.90
N ALA A 30 3.76 -1.07 3.78
CA ALA A 30 3.28 -1.59 2.51
C ALA A 30 1.77 -1.39 2.43
N VAL A 31 1.32 -0.61 1.44
CA VAL A 31 -0.11 -0.46 1.09
C VAL A 31 -0.31 -1.17 -0.23
N VAL A 32 -1.30 -2.06 -0.29
CA VAL A 32 -1.60 -2.85 -1.49
C VAL A 32 -3.00 -2.50 -1.99
N GLY A 33 -3.21 -2.57 -3.30
CA GLY A 33 -4.49 -2.32 -3.94
C GLY A 33 -4.59 -3.08 -5.27
N GLN A 34 -5.78 -3.10 -5.84
CA GLN A 34 -6.03 -3.65 -7.17
C GLN A 34 -6.30 -2.51 -8.14
N LEU A 35 -5.66 -2.55 -9.29
CA LEU A 35 -5.82 -1.54 -10.32
C LEU A 35 -6.41 -2.21 -11.56
N ASP A 36 -7.64 -1.87 -11.91
CA ASP A 36 -8.25 -2.31 -13.15
C ASP A 36 -7.67 -1.50 -14.31
N ILE A 37 -7.08 -2.22 -15.26
CA ILE A 37 -6.42 -1.67 -16.44
C ILE A 37 -7.34 -1.88 -17.65
N PRO A 38 -7.55 -0.85 -18.48
CA PRO A 38 -8.38 -1.00 -19.67
C PRO A 38 -7.71 -1.93 -20.69
N ALA A 39 -8.50 -2.76 -21.39
CA ALA A 39 -7.99 -3.78 -22.31
C ALA A 39 -7.10 -3.22 -23.44
N ILE A 40 -7.32 -1.96 -23.84
CA ILE A 40 -6.50 -1.27 -24.84
C ILE A 40 -5.02 -1.16 -24.45
N ALA A 41 -4.71 -1.13 -23.15
CA ALA A 41 -3.32 -1.04 -22.67
C ALA A 41 -2.58 -2.39 -22.70
N ALA A 42 -3.28 -3.51 -22.97
CA ALA A 42 -2.66 -4.84 -22.98
C ALA A 42 -1.51 -4.94 -23.99
N GLY A 43 -0.37 -5.48 -23.55
CA GLY A 43 0.84 -5.61 -24.36
C GLY A 43 1.64 -4.31 -24.54
N GLN A 44 1.17 -3.17 -24.00
CA GLN A 44 1.82 -1.87 -24.14
C GLN A 44 2.75 -1.55 -22.98
N GLN A 45 3.66 -0.61 -23.22
CA GLN A 45 4.46 0.02 -22.17
C GLN A 45 3.80 1.32 -21.75
N GLU A 46 3.42 1.41 -20.48
CA GLU A 46 2.64 2.51 -19.91
C GLU A 46 3.41 3.22 -18.79
N GLU A 47 3.06 4.48 -18.51
CA GLU A 47 3.53 5.19 -17.32
C GLU A 47 2.45 5.17 -16.24
N LEU A 48 2.66 4.38 -15.19
CA LEU A 48 1.82 4.41 -14.01
C LEU A 48 2.20 5.59 -13.12
N VAL A 49 1.25 6.50 -12.90
CA VAL A 49 1.42 7.64 -11.99
C VAL A 49 0.66 7.40 -10.70
N VAL A 50 1.38 7.28 -9.59
CA VAL A 50 0.79 7.12 -8.26
C VAL A 50 1.01 8.39 -7.45
N THR A 51 -0.07 8.94 -6.88
CA THR A 51 0.02 10.07 -5.94
C THR A 51 -0.31 9.58 -4.54
N VAL A 52 0.66 9.71 -3.64
CA VAL A 52 0.51 9.36 -2.23
C VAL A 52 0.39 10.64 -1.41
N MET A 53 -0.74 10.84 -0.75
CA MET A 53 -0.91 11.88 0.24
C MET A 53 -0.68 11.29 1.62
N PHE A 54 0.22 11.87 2.40
CA PHE A 54 0.55 11.37 3.74
C PHE A 54 0.86 12.52 4.69
N GLN A 55 0.69 12.26 5.98
CA GLN A 55 1.12 13.17 7.04
C GLN A 55 2.06 12.41 7.96
N ALA A 56 3.29 12.90 8.08
CA ALA A 56 4.26 12.38 9.03
C ALA A 56 4.10 13.11 10.36
N CYS A 57 4.43 12.43 11.45
CA CYS A 57 4.48 13.04 12.77
C CYS A 57 5.77 12.64 13.48
N ASP A 58 6.27 13.54 14.32
CA ASP A 58 7.30 13.25 15.32
C ASP A 58 6.63 13.03 16.71
N ASP A 59 7.45 12.92 17.75
CA ASP A 59 7.00 12.64 19.12
C ASP A 59 6.22 13.82 19.75
N HIS A 60 6.29 15.01 19.16
CA HIS A 60 5.70 16.23 19.70
C HIS A 60 4.51 16.71 18.87
N GLN A 61 4.55 16.54 17.54
CA GLN A 61 3.57 17.12 16.64
C GLN A 61 3.45 16.36 15.32
N CYS A 62 2.36 16.61 14.60
CA CYS A 62 2.26 16.22 13.20
C CYS A 62 2.74 17.35 12.30
N LEU A 63 3.53 16.98 11.30
CA LEU A 63 3.99 17.90 10.27
C LEU A 63 2.87 18.20 9.28
N ALA A 64 3.05 19.22 8.45
CA ALA A 64 2.11 19.50 7.36
C ALA A 64 1.98 18.28 6.41
N PRO A 65 0.77 17.97 5.90
CA PRO A 65 0.58 16.92 4.91
C PRO A 65 1.44 17.15 3.66
N LYS A 66 1.95 16.05 3.09
CA LYS A 66 2.78 16.04 1.89
C LYS A 66 2.13 15.20 0.80
N LYS A 67 2.40 15.58 -0.45
CA LYS A 67 2.07 14.80 -1.64
C LYS A 67 3.35 14.29 -2.27
N LEU A 68 3.44 12.98 -2.46
CA LEU A 68 4.50 12.33 -3.22
C LEU A 68 3.92 11.82 -4.53
N ARG A 69 4.53 12.20 -5.66
CA ARG A 69 4.15 11.71 -6.99
C ARG A 69 5.23 10.78 -7.50
N LEU A 70 4.85 9.53 -7.74
CA LEU A 70 5.70 8.48 -8.25
C LEU A 70 5.29 8.18 -9.70
N LYS A 71 6.28 8.04 -10.58
CA LYS A 71 6.10 7.66 -11.98
C LYS A 71 6.85 6.36 -12.20
N LEU A 72 6.16 5.32 -12.66
CA LEU A 72 6.75 4.02 -12.91
C LEU A 72 6.43 3.57 -14.33
N PRO A 73 7.44 3.33 -15.18
CA PRO A 73 7.21 2.63 -16.44
C PRO A 73 6.83 1.18 -16.12
N VAL A 74 5.70 0.71 -16.66
CA VAL A 74 5.20 -0.65 -16.47
C VAL A 74 4.83 -1.25 -17.81
N LYS A 75 5.21 -2.51 -18.04
CA LYS A 75 4.71 -3.28 -19.18
C LYS A 75 3.42 -3.98 -18.76
N VAL A 76 2.33 -3.71 -19.46
CA VAL A 76 1.05 -4.39 -19.23
C VAL A 76 1.10 -5.71 -20.01
N ALA A 77 0.82 -6.82 -19.34
CA ALA A 77 0.81 -8.13 -19.95
C ALA A 77 -0.31 -8.24 -21.02
N GLY A 78 -0.03 -8.96 -22.11
CA GLY A 78 -1.05 -9.35 -23.07
C GLY A 78 -2.02 -10.41 -22.50
N PRO A 79 -3.15 -10.71 -23.20
CA PRO A 79 -4.18 -11.65 -22.74
C PRO A 79 -3.69 -13.06 -22.36
N ASP A 80 -2.56 -13.50 -22.93
CA ASP A 80 -1.97 -14.82 -22.71
C ASP A 80 -0.51 -14.76 -22.22
N GLU A 81 -0.02 -13.56 -21.86
CA GLU A 81 1.35 -13.39 -21.38
C GLU A 81 1.44 -13.73 -19.89
N SER A 82 2.28 -14.69 -19.55
CA SER A 82 2.54 -15.05 -18.15
C SER A 82 3.28 -13.92 -17.42
N VAL A 83 2.84 -13.58 -16.21
CA VAL A 83 3.50 -12.58 -15.37
C VAL A 83 4.24 -13.26 -14.21
N LYS A 84 5.46 -12.81 -13.92
CA LYS A 84 6.17 -13.25 -12.71
C LYS A 84 5.64 -12.51 -11.49
N ALA A 85 4.97 -13.22 -10.59
CA ALA A 85 4.43 -12.67 -9.35
C ALA A 85 5.53 -12.42 -8.28
N ILE A 86 6.38 -11.42 -8.48
CA ILE A 86 7.53 -11.14 -7.58
C ILE A 86 7.13 -10.67 -6.16
N ASN A 87 5.89 -10.22 -5.98
CA ASN A 87 5.40 -9.61 -4.74
C ASN A 87 4.23 -10.37 -4.11
N GLU A 88 3.99 -11.62 -4.49
CA GLU A 88 2.83 -12.42 -4.07
C GLU A 88 2.65 -12.46 -2.54
N ALA A 89 3.75 -12.51 -1.79
CA ALA A 89 3.75 -12.48 -0.32
C ALA A 89 3.11 -11.22 0.29
N LEU A 90 3.10 -10.08 -0.42
CA LEU A 90 2.45 -8.84 0.04
C LEU A 90 0.92 -8.89 -0.14
N PHE A 91 0.43 -9.77 -1.02
CA PHE A 91 -1.00 -9.92 -1.32
C PHE A 91 -1.62 -11.13 -0.59
N ALA A 92 -0.79 -12.03 -0.06
CA ALA A 92 -1.24 -13.18 0.72
C ALA A 92 -2.01 -12.72 1.98
N PRO A 93 -3.14 -13.37 2.33
CA PRO A 93 -3.82 -13.12 3.59
C PRO A 93 -2.87 -13.44 4.76
N PRO A 94 -2.93 -12.69 5.88
CA PRO A 94 -2.09 -12.97 7.04
C PRO A 94 -2.38 -14.39 7.52
N THR A 95 -1.43 -15.30 7.32
CA THR A 95 -1.55 -16.69 7.72
C THR A 95 -1.82 -16.74 9.22
N ALA A 96 -2.93 -17.37 9.60
CA ALA A 96 -3.22 -17.69 10.99
C ALA A 96 -2.01 -18.48 11.51
N LYS A 97 -1.32 -17.93 12.51
CA LYS A 97 -0.25 -18.63 13.23
C LYS A 97 -0.82 -19.99 13.65
N LYS A 98 -0.35 -21.09 13.03
CA LYS A 98 -0.57 -22.43 13.59
C LYS A 98 0.05 -22.38 14.98
N LYS A 99 -0.79 -22.43 16.03
CA LYS A 99 -0.36 -22.73 17.40
C LYS A 99 0.45 -24.01 17.31
N LYS A 100 1.77 -23.92 17.48
CA LYS A 100 2.58 -25.05 17.91
C LYS A 100 2.14 -25.30 19.35
N SER A 101 1.32 -26.33 19.53
CA SER A 101 1.13 -26.98 20.81
C SER A 101 2.43 -27.74 21.09
N GLU A 102 3.13 -27.35 22.14
CA GLU A 102 4.16 -28.17 22.79
C GLU A 102 3.66 -28.46 24.21
#